data_AF-A0A2V2N4E9-F1
#
_entry.id   AF-A0A2V2N4E9-F1
#
_cell.length_a   1.000
_cell.length_b   1.000
_cell.length_c   1.000
_cell.angle_alpha   90.00
_cell.angle_beta   90.00
_cell.angle_gamma   90.00
#
_symmetry.space_group_name_H-M   'P 1'
#
loop_
_entity.id
_entity.type
_entity.pdbx_description
1 polymer ?
#
loop_
_entity_poly.entity_id
_entity_poly.type
_entity_poly.pdbx_seq_one_letter_code
_entity_poly.pdbx_strand_id
1 'polypeptide(L)'
;MLRYESYFELLDLPIPSDRTGILHRLEEDRLIKAETSHSWSITNLGAILFARKLSGFSTLKRKSLRVILYEGIRRTGSKKEHLFYEGYASSFEEVIRYIRDLTQTRELIEDGFNKKIYTYPDITIHELIPNALIHQDFQITGTGPMVEIFDDRMEITNPGSPLMDTLRFIDIPPKPRNEELAAFMRRIDICEERGSGIDKVIESVEGLLLPPPDFISYESSTKAILYARKDFSEMNWDERVRACYQHASLCSVSNQVLTNASMRVRFGLNETESSTISRIIQETLKRDLIKPADSDSHSKRHAKYIPFWQ
;
A
#
# COMPACT_ATOMS: atom_id res chain seq x y z
N MET A 1 -14.55 -19.44 15.26
CA MET A 1 -14.47 -18.74 16.56
C MET A 1 -13.37 -17.69 16.52
N LEU A 2 -13.51 -16.60 17.27
CA LEU A 2 -12.54 -15.50 17.30
C LEU A 2 -11.29 -15.85 18.13
N ARG A 3 -10.16 -15.23 17.80
CA ARG A 3 -8.91 -15.17 18.56
C ARG A 3 -8.96 -13.89 19.40
N TYR A 4 -9.76 -13.90 20.46
CA TYR A 4 -10.01 -12.71 21.28
C TYR A 4 -8.75 -12.26 22.02
N GLU A 5 -7.78 -13.15 22.24
CA GLU A 5 -6.50 -12.83 22.87
C GLU A 5 -5.75 -11.77 22.07
N SER A 6 -5.73 -11.90 20.74
CA SER A 6 -5.11 -10.91 19.84
C SER A 6 -5.83 -9.55 19.87
N TYR A 7 -7.12 -9.52 20.18
CA TYR A 7 -7.84 -8.26 20.34
C TYR A 7 -7.32 -7.46 21.54
N PHE A 8 -7.10 -8.13 22.68
CA PHE A 8 -6.57 -7.48 23.88
C PHE A 8 -5.09 -7.12 23.72
N GLU A 9 -4.30 -8.01 23.13
CA GLU A 9 -2.87 -7.79 22.86
C GLU A 9 -2.64 -6.56 21.96
N LEU A 10 -3.36 -6.47 20.84
CA LEU A 10 -3.21 -5.36 19.89
C LEU A 10 -3.72 -4.01 20.42
N LEU A 11 -4.60 -4.02 21.43
CA LEU A 11 -5.08 -2.80 22.10
C LEU A 11 -4.31 -2.46 23.38
N ASP A 12 -3.29 -3.26 23.74
CA ASP A 12 -2.56 -3.16 25.01
C ASP A 12 -3.51 -3.15 26.24
N LEU A 13 -4.51 -4.03 26.21
CA LEU A 13 -5.51 -4.16 27.27
C LEU A 13 -5.32 -5.44 28.09
N PRO A 14 -5.57 -5.42 29.40
CA PRO A 14 -5.59 -6.64 30.19
C PRO A 14 -6.80 -7.51 29.80
N ILE A 15 -6.57 -8.81 29.69
CA ILE A 15 -7.66 -9.78 29.43
C ILE A 15 -8.48 -9.94 30.71
N PRO A 16 -9.81 -9.73 30.69
CA PRO A 16 -10.67 -10.00 31.83
C PRO A 16 -10.61 -11.47 32.27
N SER A 17 -10.69 -11.71 33.59
CA SER A 17 -10.62 -13.07 34.16
C SER A 17 -11.92 -13.87 33.95
N ASP A 18 -13.02 -13.19 33.66
CA ASP A 18 -14.33 -13.79 33.43
C ASP A 18 -14.82 -13.63 31.98
N ARG A 19 -15.61 -14.60 31.52
CA ARG A 19 -16.13 -14.63 30.16
C ARG A 19 -17.07 -13.47 29.86
N THR A 20 -17.80 -12.97 30.85
CA THR A 20 -18.76 -11.87 30.67
C THR A 20 -18.02 -10.57 30.34
N GLY A 21 -16.92 -10.28 31.06
CA GLY A 21 -16.05 -9.15 30.77
C GLY A 21 -15.44 -9.22 29.37
N ILE A 22 -14.99 -10.40 28.93
CA ILE A 22 -14.48 -10.58 27.55
C ILE A 22 -15.57 -10.25 26.51
N LEU A 23 -16.77 -10.82 26.67
CA LEU A 23 -17.86 -10.62 25.73
C LEU A 23 -18.32 -9.15 25.69
N HIS A 24 -18.38 -8.49 26.85
CA HIS A 24 -18.74 -7.07 26.93
C HIS A 24 -17.76 -6.19 26.13
N ARG A 25 -16.45 -6.40 26.27
CA ARG A 25 -15.42 -5.65 25.52
C ARG A 25 -15.53 -5.87 24.01
N LEU A 26 -15.74 -7.12 23.59
CA LEU A 26 -15.93 -7.44 22.17
C LEU A 26 -17.22 -6.84 21.60
N GLU A 27 -18.27 -6.69 22.41
CA GLU A 27 -19.54 -6.06 22.01
C GLU A 27 -19.42 -4.53 21.92
N GLU A 28 -18.71 -3.89 22.86
CA GLU A 28 -18.42 -2.44 22.81
C GLU A 28 -17.79 -2.02 21.49
N ASP A 29 -16.90 -2.87 20.95
CA ASP A 29 -16.24 -2.69 19.66
C ASP A 29 -16.98 -3.34 18.48
N ARG A 30 -18.23 -3.77 18.69
CA ARG A 30 -19.12 -4.34 17.66
C ARG A 30 -18.54 -5.57 16.94
N LEU A 31 -17.61 -6.28 17.57
CA LEU A 31 -17.02 -7.51 17.03
C LEU A 31 -17.98 -8.70 17.19
N ILE A 32 -18.84 -8.62 18.20
CA ILE A 32 -19.95 -9.53 18.44
C ILE A 32 -21.23 -8.74 18.75
N LYS A 33 -22.36 -9.43 18.73
CA LYS A 33 -23.67 -8.88 19.08
C LYS A 33 -24.45 -9.90 19.92
N ALA A 34 -25.06 -9.48 21.02
CA ALA A 34 -25.99 -10.32 21.75
C ALA A 34 -27.27 -10.59 20.93
N GLU A 35 -27.66 -11.85 20.79
CA GLU A 35 -28.96 -12.26 20.22
C GLU A 35 -29.98 -12.54 21.33
N THR A 36 -29.51 -13.14 22.42
CA THR A 36 -30.26 -13.35 23.67
C THR A 36 -29.32 -13.18 24.86
N SER A 37 -29.85 -13.29 26.09
CA SER A 37 -29.04 -13.19 27.32
C SER A 37 -27.88 -14.20 27.40
N HIS A 38 -27.89 -15.28 26.61
CA HIS A 38 -26.87 -16.33 26.64
C HIS A 38 -26.32 -16.70 25.26
N SER A 39 -26.71 -15.99 24.19
CA SER A 39 -26.27 -16.30 22.83
C SER A 39 -25.76 -15.06 22.10
N TRP A 40 -24.71 -15.27 21.33
CA TRP A 40 -23.92 -14.21 20.70
C TRP A 40 -23.64 -14.57 19.26
N SER A 41 -23.82 -13.59 18.37
CA SER A 41 -23.42 -13.66 16.97
C SER A 41 -22.10 -12.93 16.78
N ILE A 42 -21.24 -13.46 15.91
CA ILE A 42 -20.02 -12.78 15.49
C ILE A 42 -20.35 -11.90 14.29
N THR A 43 -19.95 -10.64 14.32
CA THR A 43 -20.15 -9.73 13.19
C THR A 43 -19.14 -10.01 12.07
N ASN A 44 -19.41 -9.55 10.85
CA ASN A 44 -18.41 -9.63 9.78
C ASN A 44 -17.13 -8.86 10.13
N LEU A 45 -17.25 -7.74 10.87
CA LEU A 45 -16.12 -6.98 11.38
C LEU A 45 -15.28 -7.81 12.36
N GLY A 46 -15.92 -8.43 13.37
CA GLY A 46 -15.23 -9.29 14.32
C GLY A 46 -14.55 -10.48 13.65
N ALA A 47 -15.23 -11.11 12.68
CA ALA A 47 -14.66 -12.22 11.94
C ALA A 47 -13.49 -11.79 11.04
N ILE A 48 -13.61 -10.70 10.28
CA ILE A 48 -12.55 -10.29 9.35
C ILE A 48 -11.30 -9.82 10.08
N LEU A 49 -11.44 -9.24 11.28
CA LEU A 49 -10.31 -8.81 12.11
C LEU A 49 -9.67 -9.96 12.90
N PHE A 50 -10.49 -10.82 13.51
CA PHE A 50 -10.04 -11.71 14.59
C PHE A 50 -10.43 -13.18 14.43
N ALA A 51 -10.95 -13.63 13.28
CA ALA A 51 -11.23 -15.05 13.11
C ALA A 51 -9.96 -15.90 13.30
N ARG A 52 -10.06 -17.03 14.02
CA ARG A 52 -9.02 -18.07 13.97
C ARG A 52 -8.93 -18.71 12.58
N LYS A 53 -10.06 -18.73 11.85
CA LYS A 53 -10.15 -19.25 10.50
C LYS A 53 -11.33 -18.59 9.77
N LEU A 54 -11.04 -17.72 8.81
CA LEU A 54 -12.02 -17.03 7.96
C LEU A 54 -12.90 -18.00 7.19
N SER A 55 -12.38 -19.18 6.81
CA SER A 55 -13.17 -20.22 6.14
C SER A 55 -14.35 -20.77 6.96
N GLY A 56 -14.38 -20.51 8.27
CA GLY A 56 -15.53 -20.83 9.13
C GLY A 56 -16.71 -19.86 8.97
N PHE A 57 -16.54 -18.76 8.23
CA PHE A 57 -17.55 -17.76 7.96
C PHE A 57 -17.89 -17.78 6.46
N SER A 58 -19.12 -18.13 6.10
CA SER A 58 -19.54 -18.35 4.71
C SER A 58 -19.30 -17.13 3.81
N THR A 59 -19.56 -15.94 4.34
CA THR A 59 -19.38 -14.64 3.65
C THR A 59 -17.92 -14.24 3.50
N LEU A 60 -17.01 -14.75 4.34
CA LEU A 60 -15.60 -14.33 4.40
C LEU A 60 -14.61 -15.42 3.96
N LYS A 61 -15.09 -16.62 3.63
CA LYS A 61 -14.24 -17.78 3.29
C LYS A 61 -13.21 -17.53 2.19
N ARG A 62 -13.47 -16.58 1.29
CA ARG A 62 -12.58 -16.22 0.17
C ARG A 62 -11.81 -14.92 0.40
N LYS A 63 -11.89 -14.35 1.61
CA LYS A 63 -11.28 -13.04 1.95
C LYS A 63 -9.90 -13.17 2.59
N SER A 64 -9.40 -14.38 2.82
CA SER A 64 -8.02 -14.61 3.24
C SER A 64 -7.01 -13.96 2.29
N LEU A 65 -6.00 -13.28 2.86
CA LEU A 65 -4.88 -12.75 2.10
C LEU A 65 -4.02 -13.90 1.59
N ARG A 66 -3.72 -13.86 0.30
CA ARG A 66 -2.81 -14.81 -0.34
C ARG A 66 -1.50 -14.13 -0.71
N VAL A 67 -0.39 -14.80 -0.45
CA VAL A 67 0.94 -14.37 -0.90
C VAL A 67 1.53 -15.46 -1.79
N ILE A 68 1.94 -15.10 -3.00
CA ILE A 68 2.53 -16.01 -3.98
C ILE A 68 3.89 -15.47 -4.39
N LEU A 69 4.93 -16.30 -4.31
CA LEU A 69 6.23 -16.05 -4.92
C LEU A 69 6.34 -16.85 -6.20
N TYR A 70 6.59 -16.17 -7.32
CA TYR A 70 6.84 -16.80 -8.61
C TYR A 70 8.34 -16.94 -8.90
N GLU A 71 8.66 -17.84 -9.83
CA GLU A 71 9.97 -17.87 -10.47
C GLU A 71 10.01 -16.93 -11.68
N GLY A 72 10.92 -15.95 -11.69
CA GLY A 72 11.03 -15.03 -12.80
C GLY A 72 9.94 -13.97 -12.81
N ILE A 73 9.63 -13.48 -14.01
CA ILE A 73 8.72 -12.34 -14.23
C ILE A 73 7.29 -12.76 -14.62
N ARG A 74 7.06 -14.07 -14.80
CA ARG A 74 5.80 -14.64 -15.30
C ARG A 74 5.00 -15.27 -14.17
N ARG A 75 3.68 -15.34 -14.34
CA ARG A 75 2.76 -16.07 -13.42
C ARG A 75 2.83 -17.61 -13.57
N THR A 76 3.87 -18.12 -14.22
CA THR A 76 4.08 -19.57 -14.42
C THR A 76 5.16 -20.03 -13.47
N GLY A 77 4.91 -21.09 -12.70
CA GLY A 77 5.91 -21.64 -11.77
C GLY A 77 5.93 -20.91 -10.42
N SER A 78 4.89 -21.10 -9.61
CA SER A 78 4.88 -20.65 -8.22
C SER A 78 5.94 -21.40 -7.40
N LYS A 79 6.89 -20.68 -6.81
CA LYS A 79 7.88 -21.23 -5.86
C LYS A 79 7.29 -21.45 -4.49
N LYS A 80 6.49 -20.49 -4.02
CA LYS A 80 5.79 -20.54 -2.72
C LYS A 80 4.40 -19.95 -2.86
N GLU A 81 3.44 -20.56 -2.19
CA GLU A 81 2.10 -20.00 -2.01
C GLU A 81 1.73 -20.15 -0.53
N HIS A 82 1.28 -19.06 0.08
CA HIS A 82 0.83 -19.03 1.45
C HIS A 82 -0.51 -18.31 1.54
N LEU A 83 -1.45 -18.92 2.26
CA LEU A 83 -2.79 -18.37 2.49
C LEU A 83 -2.95 -18.13 3.98
N PHE A 84 -3.15 -16.86 4.37
CA PHE A 84 -3.39 -16.47 5.75
C PHE A 84 -4.86 -16.70 6.09
N TYR A 85 -5.13 -17.71 6.91
CA TYR A 85 -6.49 -18.16 7.19
C TYR A 85 -7.16 -17.33 8.29
N GLU A 86 -6.37 -16.64 9.09
CA GLU A 86 -6.78 -15.82 10.22
C GLU A 86 -7.39 -14.49 9.78
N GLY A 87 -8.03 -13.81 10.74
CA GLY A 87 -8.46 -12.43 10.56
C GLY A 87 -7.27 -11.49 10.38
N TYR A 88 -7.48 -10.41 9.64
CA TYR A 88 -6.46 -9.48 9.17
C TYR A 88 -5.64 -8.88 10.29
N ALA A 89 -6.26 -8.45 11.39
CA ALA A 89 -5.53 -7.88 12.51
C ALA A 89 -4.71 -8.96 13.22
N SER A 90 -5.29 -10.16 13.42
CA SER A 90 -4.62 -11.27 14.10
C SER A 90 -3.39 -11.83 13.37
N SER A 91 -3.32 -11.68 12.05
CA SER A 91 -2.18 -12.15 11.24
C SER A 91 -1.32 -11.04 10.65
N PHE A 92 -1.59 -9.77 10.95
CA PHE A 92 -0.97 -8.66 10.24
C PHE A 92 0.56 -8.67 10.35
N GLU A 93 1.10 -8.79 11.57
CA GLU A 93 2.54 -8.83 11.80
C GLU A 93 3.21 -10.04 11.11
N GLU A 94 2.54 -11.20 11.12
CA GLU A 94 3.02 -12.39 10.43
C GLU A 94 3.05 -12.19 8.91
N VAL A 95 2.00 -11.58 8.34
CA VAL A 95 1.93 -11.22 6.92
C VAL A 95 3.10 -10.33 6.52
N ILE A 96 3.31 -9.24 7.25
CA ILE A 96 4.38 -8.28 6.93
C ILE A 96 5.75 -8.94 7.02
N ARG A 97 6.01 -9.67 8.10
CA ARG A 97 7.26 -10.42 8.28
C ARG A 97 7.48 -11.44 7.15
N TYR A 98 6.43 -12.17 6.77
CA TYR A 98 6.51 -13.15 5.69
C TYR A 98 6.85 -12.50 4.34
N ILE A 99 6.19 -11.41 3.98
CA ILE A 99 6.48 -10.68 2.73
C ILE A 99 7.90 -10.11 2.75
N ARG A 100 8.33 -9.56 3.88
CA ARG A 100 9.69 -9.04 4.06
C ARG A 100 10.75 -10.12 3.88
N ASP A 101 10.54 -11.30 4.47
CA ASP A 101 11.45 -12.44 4.34
C ASP A 101 11.53 -12.94 2.89
N LEU A 102 10.44 -12.84 2.12
CA LEU A 102 10.43 -13.16 0.68
C LEU A 102 11.11 -12.10 -0.20
N THR A 103 11.23 -10.86 0.27
CA THR A 103 11.82 -9.73 -0.47
C THR A 103 13.22 -9.35 0.02
N GLN A 104 13.80 -10.14 0.93
CA GLN A 104 15.18 -10.03 1.39
C GLN A 104 16.15 -10.47 0.27
N THR A 105 17.02 -9.56 -0.16
CA THR A 105 17.87 -9.74 -1.34
C THR A 105 19.30 -10.15 -0.98
N ARG A 106 19.89 -9.55 0.06
CA ARG A 106 21.29 -9.79 0.47
C ARG A 106 21.49 -9.54 1.97
N GLU A 107 22.52 -10.15 2.54
CA GLU A 107 23.10 -9.78 3.83
C GLU A 107 24.48 -9.17 3.58
N LEU A 108 24.71 -7.92 4.01
CA LEU A 108 26.02 -7.29 3.99
C LEU A 108 26.56 -7.24 5.42
N ILE A 109 27.87 -7.48 5.59
CA ILE A 109 28.56 -7.19 6.84
C ILE A 109 29.04 -5.75 6.75
N GLU A 110 28.42 -4.84 7.51
CA GLU A 110 28.82 -3.44 7.63
C GLU A 110 29.21 -3.19 9.10
N ASP A 111 30.43 -2.72 9.34
CA ASP A 111 30.97 -2.46 10.69
C ASP A 111 30.85 -3.62 11.71
N GLY A 112 30.94 -4.86 11.23
CA GLY A 112 30.84 -6.07 12.07
C GLY A 112 29.41 -6.53 12.39
N PHE A 113 28.39 -5.86 11.82
CA PHE A 113 26.99 -6.24 11.94
C PHE A 113 26.41 -6.70 10.60
N ASN A 114 25.58 -7.75 10.63
CA ASN A 114 24.84 -8.20 9.46
C ASN A 114 23.67 -7.24 9.19
N LYS A 115 23.76 -6.48 8.09
CA LYS A 115 22.70 -5.63 7.57
C LYS A 115 21.95 -6.35 6.45
N LYS A 116 20.65 -6.55 6.66
CA LYS A 116 19.75 -7.12 5.64
C LYS A 116 19.36 -6.02 4.64
N ILE A 117 19.50 -6.31 3.35
CA ILE A 117 19.05 -5.43 2.26
C ILE A 117 17.77 -6.01 1.66
N TYR A 118 16.69 -5.24 1.78
CA TYR A 118 15.40 -5.54 1.18
C TYR A 118 15.24 -4.86 -0.17
N THR A 119 14.49 -5.50 -1.06
CA THR A 119 14.22 -4.97 -2.40
C THR A 119 13.35 -3.71 -2.36
N TYR A 120 12.40 -3.67 -1.43
CA TYR A 120 11.44 -2.59 -1.25
C TYR A 120 11.62 -1.94 0.13
N PRO A 121 11.39 -0.62 0.29
CA PRO A 121 11.38 0.00 1.60
C PRO A 121 10.27 -0.60 2.48
N ASP A 122 10.55 -0.88 3.75
CA ASP A 122 9.59 -1.50 4.68
C ASP A 122 8.27 -0.69 4.76
N ILE A 123 8.38 0.64 4.77
CA ILE A 123 7.21 1.54 4.81
C ILE A 123 6.25 1.28 3.64
N THR A 124 6.76 0.90 2.45
CA THR A 124 5.88 0.64 1.30
C THR A 124 4.96 -0.56 1.53
N ILE A 125 5.47 -1.60 2.19
CA ILE A 125 4.70 -2.81 2.52
C ILE A 125 3.70 -2.49 3.63
N HIS A 126 4.16 -1.76 4.66
CA HIS A 126 3.34 -1.31 5.77
C HIS A 126 2.19 -0.39 5.36
N GLU A 127 2.33 0.39 4.30
CA GLU A 127 1.25 1.24 3.80
C GLU A 127 0.34 0.51 2.80
N LEU A 128 0.91 -0.22 1.83
CA LEU A 128 0.11 -0.80 0.75
C LEU A 128 -0.69 -2.04 1.16
N ILE A 129 -0.20 -2.85 2.11
CA ILE A 129 -0.92 -4.06 2.55
C ILE A 129 -2.20 -3.69 3.31
N PRO A 130 -2.18 -2.89 4.39
CA PRO A 130 -3.40 -2.42 5.04
C PRO A 130 -4.35 -1.72 4.08
N ASN A 131 -3.83 -0.88 3.16
CA ASN A 131 -4.67 -0.19 2.18
C ASN A 131 -5.44 -1.18 1.29
N ALA A 132 -4.77 -2.23 0.81
CA ALA A 132 -5.42 -3.29 0.05
C ALA A 132 -6.50 -4.04 0.88
N LEU A 133 -6.23 -4.31 2.15
CA LEU A 133 -7.16 -5.01 3.05
C LEU A 133 -8.38 -4.15 3.43
N ILE A 134 -8.18 -2.85 3.66
CA ILE A 134 -9.22 -1.93 4.14
C ILE A 134 -10.11 -1.44 3.00
N HIS A 135 -9.54 -1.17 1.82
CA HIS A 135 -10.28 -0.54 0.72
C HIS A 135 -10.95 -1.55 -0.23
N GLN A 136 -10.78 -2.86 0.01
CA GLN A 136 -11.41 -3.89 -0.82
C GLN A 136 -12.94 -3.86 -0.78
N ASP A 137 -13.55 -4.30 -1.87
CA ASP A 137 -14.97 -4.58 -1.95
C ASP A 137 -15.28 -5.98 -1.40
N PHE A 138 -15.92 -6.02 -0.23
CA PHE A 138 -16.35 -7.27 0.37
C PHE A 138 -17.54 -7.92 -0.34
N GLN A 139 -18.28 -7.18 -1.19
CA GLN A 139 -19.41 -7.72 -1.96
C GLN A 139 -18.96 -8.59 -3.13
N ILE A 140 -17.76 -8.35 -3.67
CA ILE A 140 -17.20 -9.17 -4.76
C ILE A 140 -16.85 -10.56 -4.23
N THR A 141 -17.41 -11.60 -4.82
CA THR A 141 -17.19 -13.00 -4.39
C THR A 141 -16.14 -13.71 -5.26
N GLY A 142 -15.70 -14.89 -4.82
CA GLY A 142 -14.76 -15.72 -5.59
C GLY A 142 -13.29 -15.29 -5.54
N THR A 143 -13.00 -14.08 -5.09
CA THR A 143 -11.65 -13.52 -4.98
C THR A 143 -11.43 -12.82 -3.63
N GLY A 144 -10.16 -12.65 -3.29
CA GLY A 144 -9.67 -11.99 -2.08
C GLY A 144 -8.42 -11.17 -2.38
N PRO A 145 -7.88 -10.48 -1.39
CA PRO A 145 -6.65 -9.73 -1.55
C PRO A 145 -5.47 -10.68 -1.80
N MET A 146 -4.54 -10.27 -2.65
CA MET A 146 -3.42 -11.09 -3.10
C MET A 146 -2.16 -10.24 -3.25
N VAL A 147 -1.02 -10.79 -2.80
CA VAL A 147 0.31 -10.26 -3.04
C VAL A 147 1.05 -11.26 -3.94
N GLU A 148 1.45 -10.82 -5.12
CA GLU A 148 2.24 -11.61 -6.06
C GLU A 148 3.65 -11.00 -6.14
N ILE A 149 4.67 -11.80 -5.84
CA ILE A 149 6.07 -11.37 -5.84
C ILE A 149 6.78 -12.07 -7.02
N PHE A 150 7.45 -11.26 -7.83
CA PHE A 150 8.24 -11.65 -9.00
C PHE A 150 9.67 -11.14 -8.82
N ASP A 151 10.56 -11.57 -9.72
CA ASP A 151 11.96 -11.12 -9.70
C ASP A 151 12.10 -9.61 -9.97
N ASP A 152 11.15 -9.00 -10.70
CA ASP A 152 11.20 -7.60 -11.13
C ASP A 152 10.19 -6.67 -10.45
N ARG A 153 9.20 -7.22 -9.73
CA ARG A 153 8.12 -6.44 -9.11
C ARG A 153 7.34 -7.20 -8.04
N MET A 154 6.60 -6.47 -7.23
CA MET A 154 5.55 -6.97 -6.35
C MET A 154 4.22 -6.33 -6.73
N GLU A 155 3.19 -7.16 -6.92
CA GLU A 155 1.83 -6.73 -7.22
C GLU A 155 0.92 -6.99 -6.01
N ILE A 156 0.29 -5.95 -5.47
CA ILE A 156 -0.69 -6.04 -4.40
C ILE A 156 -2.06 -5.74 -5.00
N THR A 157 -2.93 -6.75 -5.06
CA THR A 157 -4.24 -6.67 -5.69
C THR A 157 -5.34 -6.86 -4.66
N ASN A 158 -6.34 -6.00 -4.65
CA ASN A 158 -7.55 -6.16 -3.85
C ASN A 158 -8.83 -6.11 -4.73
N PRO A 159 -9.89 -6.84 -4.33
CA PRO A 159 -11.18 -6.78 -5.03
C PRO A 159 -11.79 -5.38 -5.02
N GLY A 160 -12.41 -5.00 -6.14
CA GLY A 160 -13.12 -3.74 -6.33
C GLY A 160 -12.27 -2.64 -6.95
N SER A 161 -12.87 -1.87 -7.83
CA SER A 161 -12.29 -0.63 -8.34
C SER A 161 -12.14 0.40 -7.21
N PRO A 162 -11.21 1.35 -7.30
CA PRO A 162 -11.04 2.38 -6.29
C PRO A 162 -12.22 3.36 -6.34
N LEU A 163 -12.54 3.98 -5.21
CA LEU A 163 -13.64 4.97 -5.09
C LEU A 163 -13.27 6.35 -5.67
N MET A 164 -12.04 6.50 -6.13
CA MET A 164 -11.45 7.71 -6.66
C MET A 164 -10.42 7.33 -7.72
N ASP A 165 -10.08 8.29 -8.58
CA ASP A 165 -9.05 8.11 -9.61
C ASP A 165 -7.69 7.76 -8.96
N THR A 166 -6.98 6.79 -9.53
CA THR A 166 -5.66 6.36 -9.04
C THR A 166 -4.62 7.46 -9.16
N LEU A 167 -4.77 8.38 -10.12
CA LEU A 167 -3.91 9.57 -10.20
C LEU A 167 -4.08 10.48 -8.99
N ARG A 168 -5.24 10.44 -8.32
CA ARG A 168 -5.58 11.32 -7.20
C ARG A 168 -5.25 10.75 -5.81
N PHE A 169 -4.61 9.58 -5.75
CA PHE A 169 -4.25 8.92 -4.49
C PHE A 169 -3.29 9.72 -3.61
N ILE A 170 -2.54 10.67 -4.19
CA ILE A 170 -1.51 11.45 -3.47
C ILE A 170 -2.12 12.69 -2.82
N ASP A 171 -3.16 13.28 -3.41
CA ASP A 171 -3.64 14.61 -3.03
C ASP A 171 -4.99 14.63 -2.31
N ILE A 172 -5.85 13.63 -2.57
CA ILE A 172 -7.15 13.55 -1.91
C ILE A 172 -7.03 12.61 -0.69
N PRO A 173 -7.53 13.02 0.49
CA PRO A 173 -7.67 12.14 1.63
C PRO A 173 -8.43 10.86 1.26
N PRO A 174 -7.90 9.67 1.61
CA PRO A 174 -8.51 8.42 1.20
C PRO A 174 -9.89 8.24 1.85
N LYS A 175 -10.88 7.85 1.04
CA LYS A 175 -12.20 7.44 1.55
C LYS A 175 -12.22 5.93 1.74
N PRO A 176 -12.18 5.40 2.98
CA PRO A 176 -12.27 3.97 3.20
C PRO A 176 -13.65 3.45 2.79
N ARG A 177 -13.68 2.36 2.01
CA ARG A 177 -14.92 1.64 1.70
C ARG A 177 -15.50 0.96 2.95
N ASN A 178 -14.63 0.56 3.87
CA ASN A 178 -14.97 -0.15 5.10
C ASN A 178 -14.55 0.71 6.31
N GLU A 179 -15.39 1.70 6.66
CA GLU A 179 -15.07 2.70 7.69
C GLU A 179 -14.81 2.09 9.07
N GLU A 180 -15.62 1.13 9.52
CA GLU A 180 -15.43 0.48 10.83
C GLU A 180 -14.15 -0.37 10.86
N LEU A 181 -13.83 -1.05 9.75
CA LEU A 181 -12.57 -1.80 9.62
C LEU A 181 -11.37 -0.85 9.64
N ALA A 182 -11.44 0.25 8.90
CA ALA A 182 -10.38 1.27 8.88
C ALA A 182 -10.19 1.89 10.26
N ALA A 183 -11.28 2.27 10.93
CA ALA A 183 -11.23 2.86 12.28
C ALA A 183 -10.59 1.91 13.29
N PHE A 184 -10.93 0.63 13.24
CA PHE A 184 -10.31 -0.36 14.12
C PHE A 184 -8.82 -0.52 13.82
N MET A 185 -8.43 -0.70 12.54
CA MET A 185 -7.03 -0.87 12.14
C MET A 185 -6.14 0.32 12.53
N ARG A 186 -6.67 1.54 12.48
CA ARG A 186 -5.96 2.73 12.98
C ARG A 186 -5.74 2.70 14.47
N ARG A 187 -6.73 2.25 15.22
CA ARG A 187 -6.69 2.21 16.69
C ARG A 187 -5.67 1.19 17.24
N ILE A 188 -5.25 0.24 16.42
CA ILE A 188 -4.19 -0.74 16.72
C ILE A 188 -2.90 -0.47 15.93
N ASP A 189 -2.72 0.77 15.46
CA ASP A 189 -1.52 1.25 14.76
C ASP A 189 -1.12 0.44 13.49
N ILE A 190 -2.08 -0.23 12.84
CA ILE A 190 -1.85 -0.96 11.59
C ILE A 190 -1.87 -0.02 10.38
N CYS A 191 -2.64 1.07 10.42
CA CYS A 191 -2.64 2.09 9.38
C CYS A 191 -2.78 3.49 9.97
N GLU A 192 -2.26 4.49 9.26
CA GLU A 192 -2.32 5.87 9.73
C GLU A 192 -3.64 6.57 9.38
N GLU A 193 -3.98 7.59 10.16
CA GLU A 193 -5.21 8.37 9.98
C GLU A 193 -5.10 9.45 8.91
N ARG A 194 -3.88 9.95 8.64
CA ARG A 194 -3.68 11.26 7.98
C ARG A 194 -3.75 11.25 6.46
N GLY A 195 -4.06 10.12 5.83
CA GLY A 195 -4.07 9.99 4.38
C GLY A 195 -2.68 10.07 3.74
N SER A 196 -1.64 10.14 4.57
CA SER A 196 -0.23 10.19 4.19
C SER A 196 0.40 8.80 4.04
N GLY A 197 -0.34 7.84 3.48
CA GLY A 197 0.24 6.52 3.18
C GLY A 197 0.93 6.47 1.83
N ILE A 198 0.30 7.07 0.80
CA ILE A 198 0.77 6.98 -0.58
C ILE A 198 1.92 7.96 -0.86
N ASP A 199 1.90 9.14 -0.26
CA ASP A 199 3.03 10.08 -0.23
C ASP A 199 4.29 9.43 0.37
N LYS A 200 4.20 8.72 1.50
CA LYS A 200 5.32 7.99 2.12
C LYS A 200 5.84 6.85 1.24
N VAL A 201 4.93 6.14 0.59
CA VAL A 201 5.29 5.12 -0.40
C VAL A 201 6.12 5.75 -1.51
N ILE A 202 5.66 6.88 -2.06
CA ILE A 202 6.35 7.56 -3.15
C ILE A 202 7.68 8.13 -2.67
N GLU A 203 7.70 8.87 -1.56
CA GLU A 203 8.90 9.46 -0.96
C GLU A 203 9.99 8.42 -0.71
N SER A 204 9.64 7.27 -0.13
CA SER A 204 10.60 6.19 0.12
C SER A 204 11.11 5.53 -1.17
N VAL A 205 10.26 5.39 -2.19
CA VAL A 205 10.67 4.95 -3.54
C VAL A 205 11.60 5.99 -4.19
N GLU A 206 11.32 7.29 -4.05
CA GLU A 206 12.19 8.37 -4.56
C GLU A 206 13.57 8.32 -3.88
N GLY A 207 13.59 8.20 -2.55
CA GLY A 207 14.82 8.17 -1.76
C GLY A 207 15.74 6.99 -2.07
N LEU A 208 15.20 5.85 -2.50
CA LEU A 208 15.98 4.69 -2.95
C LEU A 208 16.23 4.63 -4.46
N LEU A 209 15.84 5.67 -5.20
CA LEU A 209 15.91 5.76 -6.65
C LEU A 209 15.24 4.58 -7.37
N LEU A 210 14.16 4.05 -6.77
CA LEU A 210 13.40 2.96 -7.35
C LEU A 210 12.47 3.49 -8.46
N PRO A 211 12.04 2.62 -9.41
CA PRO A 211 11.02 3.01 -10.38
C PRO A 211 9.72 3.38 -9.66
N PRO A 212 8.96 4.35 -10.20
CA PRO A 212 7.74 4.82 -9.55
C PRO A 212 6.70 3.69 -9.46
N PRO A 213 5.99 3.56 -8.32
CA PRO A 213 4.88 2.62 -8.20
C PRO A 213 3.84 2.87 -9.28
N ASP A 214 3.09 1.83 -9.63
CA ASP A 214 1.96 1.94 -10.55
C ASP A 214 0.66 1.53 -9.86
N PHE A 215 -0.39 2.33 -10.05
CA PHE A 215 -1.70 2.10 -9.45
C PHE A 215 -2.72 1.91 -10.57
N ILE A 216 -3.13 0.67 -10.77
CA ILE A 216 -3.99 0.27 -11.87
C ILE A 216 -5.38 -0.03 -11.33
N SER A 217 -6.37 0.64 -11.92
CA SER A 217 -7.78 0.34 -11.73
C SER A 217 -8.26 -0.60 -12.83
N TYR A 218 -8.80 -1.75 -12.45
CA TYR A 218 -9.56 -2.64 -13.32
C TYR A 218 -11.05 -2.55 -12.96
N GLU A 219 -11.92 -3.10 -13.81
CA GLU A 219 -13.37 -3.09 -13.60
C GLU A 219 -13.78 -3.61 -12.20
N SER A 220 -13.13 -4.68 -11.74
CA SER A 220 -13.47 -5.36 -10.48
C SER A 220 -12.28 -5.52 -9.52
N SER A 221 -11.17 -4.81 -9.72
CA SER A 221 -10.01 -4.87 -8.84
C SER A 221 -9.14 -3.62 -8.91
N THR A 222 -8.39 -3.39 -7.84
CA THR A 222 -7.34 -2.38 -7.78
C THR A 222 -6.02 -3.09 -7.58
N LYS A 223 -4.96 -2.60 -8.25
CA LYS A 223 -3.62 -3.16 -8.14
C LYS A 223 -2.59 -2.07 -7.91
N ALA A 224 -1.80 -2.20 -6.85
CA ALA A 224 -0.58 -1.44 -6.64
C ALA A 224 0.63 -2.30 -7.06
N ILE A 225 1.55 -1.72 -7.83
CA ILE A 225 2.77 -2.40 -8.30
C ILE A 225 3.97 -1.64 -7.77
N LEU A 226 4.84 -2.33 -7.03
CA LEU A 226 6.18 -1.86 -6.69
C LEU A 226 7.18 -2.56 -7.60
N TYR A 227 8.09 -1.80 -8.22
CA TYR A 227 9.11 -2.37 -9.10
C TYR A 227 10.44 -2.50 -8.37
N ALA A 228 11.16 -3.58 -8.64
CA ALA A 228 12.53 -3.76 -8.17
C ALA A 228 13.44 -2.68 -8.78
N ARG A 229 14.64 -2.55 -8.22
CA ARG A 229 15.63 -1.57 -8.71
C ARG A 229 15.91 -1.80 -10.20
N LYS A 230 15.83 -0.71 -10.94
CA LYS A 230 16.11 -0.61 -12.37
C LYS A 230 16.80 0.72 -12.61
N ASP A 231 17.85 0.73 -13.42
CA ASP A 231 18.59 1.96 -13.69
C ASP A 231 17.76 2.91 -14.57
N PHE A 232 18.03 4.22 -14.48
CA PHE A 232 17.31 5.23 -15.26
C PHE A 232 17.31 4.93 -16.77
N SER A 233 18.42 4.41 -17.31
CA SER A 233 18.58 4.04 -18.71
C SER A 233 17.63 2.91 -19.15
N GLU A 234 17.27 2.02 -18.23
CA GLU A 234 16.38 0.89 -18.47
C GLU A 234 14.90 1.25 -18.29
N MET A 235 14.61 2.36 -17.59
CA MET A 235 13.24 2.85 -17.44
C MET A 235 12.66 3.26 -18.79
N ASN A 236 11.46 2.78 -19.10
CA ASN A 236 10.71 3.21 -20.28
C ASN A 236 10.12 4.61 -20.08
N TRP A 237 9.58 5.18 -21.16
CA TRP A 237 9.04 6.54 -21.13
C TRP A 237 7.81 6.70 -20.23
N ASP A 238 6.95 5.68 -20.14
CA ASP A 238 5.77 5.73 -19.27
C ASP A 238 6.16 5.71 -17.80
N GLU A 239 7.16 4.91 -17.42
CA GLU A 239 7.75 4.92 -16.09
C GLU A 239 8.33 6.30 -15.76
N ARG A 240 9.10 6.91 -16.68
CA ARG A 240 9.68 8.25 -16.45
C ARG A 240 8.63 9.35 -16.31
N VAL A 241 7.58 9.31 -17.13
CA VAL A 241 6.46 10.25 -17.06
C VAL A 241 5.67 10.06 -15.76
N ARG A 242 5.41 8.82 -15.35
CA ARG A 242 4.76 8.50 -14.07
C ARG A 242 5.58 9.00 -12.89
N ALA A 243 6.90 8.82 -12.90
CA ALA A 243 7.79 9.38 -11.87
C ALA A 243 7.72 10.91 -11.84
N CYS A 244 7.69 11.56 -13.00
CA CYS A 244 7.55 13.01 -13.08
C CYS A 244 6.23 13.50 -12.47
N TYR A 245 5.12 12.83 -12.74
CA TYR A 245 3.82 13.17 -12.15
C TYR A 245 3.80 12.95 -10.64
N GLN A 246 4.29 11.81 -10.16
CA GLN A 246 4.34 11.49 -8.74
C GLN A 246 5.25 12.45 -7.97
N HIS A 247 6.42 12.79 -8.53
CA HIS A 247 7.31 13.79 -7.96
C HIS A 247 6.67 15.18 -7.91
N ALA A 248 5.95 15.59 -8.97
CA ALA A 248 5.21 16.85 -8.95
C ALA A 248 4.15 16.88 -7.85
N SER A 249 3.44 15.76 -7.69
CA SER A 249 2.42 15.60 -6.65
C SER A 249 3.04 15.66 -5.26
N LEU A 250 4.16 14.97 -5.03
CA LEU A 250 4.89 14.99 -3.76
C LEU A 250 5.43 16.38 -3.41
N CYS A 251 6.01 17.09 -4.39
CA CYS A 251 6.43 18.49 -4.21
C CYS A 251 5.23 19.35 -3.82
N SER A 252 4.11 19.21 -4.53
CA SER A 252 2.90 20.02 -4.32
C SER A 252 2.30 19.85 -2.93
N VAL A 253 2.14 18.61 -2.44
CA VAL A 253 1.64 18.35 -1.07
C VAL A 253 2.63 18.84 0.01
N SER A 254 3.90 19.00 -0.37
CA SER A 254 4.96 19.56 0.48
C SER A 254 5.13 21.08 0.34
N ASN A 255 4.19 21.78 -0.31
CA ASN A 255 4.28 23.21 -0.62
C ASN A 255 5.54 23.62 -1.42
N GLN A 256 6.00 22.71 -2.28
CA GLN A 256 7.08 22.91 -3.24
C GLN A 256 6.56 22.74 -4.67
N VAL A 257 7.43 22.97 -5.64
CA VAL A 257 7.11 22.86 -7.07
C VAL A 257 8.14 21.97 -7.77
N LEU A 258 7.69 21.25 -8.79
CA LEU A 258 8.58 20.48 -9.63
C LEU A 258 9.46 21.41 -10.44
N THR A 259 10.76 21.12 -10.45
CA THR A 259 11.74 21.79 -11.31
C THR A 259 12.61 20.75 -12.00
N ASN A 260 13.36 21.16 -13.03
CA ASN A 260 14.35 20.28 -13.65
C ASN A 260 15.38 19.79 -12.61
N ALA A 261 15.82 20.68 -11.70
CA ALA A 261 16.78 20.33 -10.66
C ALA A 261 16.22 19.28 -9.69
N SER A 262 14.98 19.44 -9.21
CA SER A 262 14.37 18.46 -8.31
C SER A 262 14.17 17.09 -9.00
N MET A 263 13.76 17.09 -10.27
CA MET A 263 13.65 15.86 -11.07
C MET A 263 15.00 15.16 -11.30
N ARG A 264 16.10 15.91 -11.44
CA ARG A 264 17.44 15.32 -11.50
C ARG A 264 17.79 14.60 -10.20
N VAL A 265 17.48 15.22 -9.06
CA VAL A 265 17.67 14.58 -7.73
C VAL A 265 16.85 13.29 -7.64
N ARG A 266 15.57 13.32 -8.05
CA ARG A 266 14.69 12.13 -8.07
C ARG A 266 15.28 10.93 -8.82
N PHE A 267 15.98 11.17 -9.92
CA PHE A 267 16.60 10.11 -10.72
C PHE A 267 18.09 9.88 -10.41
N GLY A 268 18.67 10.63 -9.46
CA GLY A 268 20.11 10.56 -9.17
C GLY A 268 21.01 10.99 -10.33
N LEU A 269 20.57 11.98 -11.12
CA LEU A 269 21.25 12.41 -12.35
C LEU A 269 22.04 13.72 -12.19
N ASN A 270 23.11 13.85 -12.97
CA ASN A 270 23.98 15.01 -13.00
C ASN A 270 23.44 16.15 -13.88
N GLU A 271 24.07 17.33 -13.84
CA GLU A 271 23.65 18.52 -14.60
C GLU A 271 23.60 18.32 -16.12
N THR A 272 24.44 17.44 -16.65
CA THR A 272 24.52 17.12 -18.09
C THR A 272 23.22 16.52 -18.63
N GLU A 273 22.43 15.86 -17.77
CA GLU A 273 21.15 15.21 -18.13
C GLU A 273 19.95 16.17 -18.12
N SER A 274 20.18 17.47 -17.94
CA SER A 274 19.12 18.49 -17.92
C SER A 274 18.24 18.46 -19.19
N SER A 275 18.82 18.15 -20.35
CA SER A 275 18.06 18.04 -21.60
C SER A 275 17.09 16.86 -21.60
N THR A 276 17.50 15.70 -21.07
CA THR A 276 16.67 14.50 -20.92
C THR A 276 15.50 14.77 -19.97
N ILE A 277 15.75 15.38 -18.81
CA ILE A 277 14.71 15.77 -17.86
C ILE A 277 13.72 16.75 -18.48
N SER A 278 14.22 17.73 -19.24
CA SER A 278 13.35 18.67 -19.94
C SER A 278 12.39 17.95 -20.90
N ARG A 279 12.85 16.93 -21.62
CA ARG A 279 11.98 16.10 -22.48
C ARG A 279 10.93 15.34 -21.68
N ILE A 280 11.29 14.77 -20.52
CA ILE A 280 10.34 14.09 -19.63
C ILE A 280 9.24 15.05 -19.18
N ILE A 281 9.61 16.23 -18.68
CA ILE A 281 8.63 17.24 -18.25
C ILE A 281 7.72 17.65 -19.41
N GLN A 282 8.27 17.86 -20.61
CA GLN A 282 7.47 18.19 -21.78
C GLN A 282 6.50 17.07 -22.17
N GLU A 283 6.91 15.81 -22.05
CA GLU A 283 6.02 14.69 -22.32
C GLU A 283 4.93 14.56 -21.25
N THR A 284 5.24 14.80 -19.98
CA THR A 284 4.26 14.82 -18.89
C THR A 284 3.24 15.95 -19.06
N LEU A 285 3.67 17.13 -19.55
CA LEU A 285 2.78 18.23 -19.92
C LEU A 285 1.83 17.86 -21.05
N LYS A 286 2.34 17.21 -22.12
CA LYS A 286 1.49 16.77 -23.25
C LYS A 286 0.43 15.75 -22.86
N ARG A 287 0.65 15.00 -21.78
CA ARG A 287 -0.33 14.05 -21.23
C ARG A 287 -1.27 14.69 -20.20
N ASP A 288 -1.22 16.02 -20.04
CA ASP A 288 -2.04 16.79 -19.10
C ASP A 288 -1.94 16.33 -17.64
N LEU A 289 -0.79 15.74 -17.25
CA LEU A 289 -0.54 15.27 -15.89
C LEU A 289 0.05 16.37 -14.98
N ILE A 290 0.73 17.35 -15.58
CA ILE A 290 1.27 18.52 -14.89
C ILE A 290 0.95 19.77 -15.69
N LYS A 291 1.10 20.95 -15.07
CA LYS A 291 0.96 22.26 -15.71
C LYS A 291 2.01 23.24 -15.19
N PRO A 292 2.33 24.32 -15.93
CA PRO A 292 3.20 25.39 -15.42
C PRO A 292 2.60 26.02 -14.15
N ALA A 293 3.44 26.29 -13.15
CA ALA A 293 3.01 26.95 -11.92
C ALA A 293 2.66 28.43 -12.15
N ASP A 294 3.41 29.10 -13.03
CA ASP A 294 3.19 30.49 -13.43
C ASP A 294 2.89 30.52 -14.93
N SER A 295 1.65 30.83 -15.33
CA SER A 295 1.24 30.91 -16.74
C SER A 295 1.94 32.04 -17.52
N ASP A 296 2.45 33.06 -16.81
CA ASP A 296 2.97 34.30 -17.39
C ASP A 296 4.52 34.33 -17.48
N SER A 297 5.20 33.29 -16.97
CA SER A 297 6.66 33.25 -16.98
C SER A 297 7.19 32.74 -18.32
N HIS A 298 7.65 33.65 -19.17
CA HIS A 298 8.28 33.32 -20.46
C HIS A 298 9.68 32.68 -20.33
N SER A 299 10.26 32.60 -19.13
CA SER A 299 11.62 32.10 -18.93
C SER A 299 11.66 30.59 -18.69
N LYS A 300 12.12 29.83 -19.69
CA LYS A 300 12.28 28.37 -19.60
C LYS A 300 13.37 27.92 -18.61
N ARG A 301 14.26 28.81 -18.17
CA ARG A 301 15.43 28.48 -17.34
C ARG A 301 15.07 28.18 -15.88
N HIS A 302 13.97 28.74 -15.38
CA HIS A 302 13.45 28.53 -14.03
C HIS A 302 11.99 28.07 -14.06
N ALA A 303 11.61 27.32 -15.09
CA ALA A 303 10.26 26.82 -15.22
C ALA A 303 9.91 25.90 -14.05
N LYS A 304 8.75 26.18 -13.44
CA LYS A 304 8.18 25.48 -12.31
C LYS A 304 6.90 24.80 -12.76
N TYR A 305 6.64 23.62 -12.24
CA TYR A 305 5.49 22.83 -12.62
C TYR A 305 4.78 22.30 -11.37
N ILE A 306 3.46 22.18 -11.48
CA ILE A 306 2.56 21.66 -10.47
C ILE A 306 1.71 20.55 -11.10
N PRO A 307 1.18 19.60 -10.32
CA PRO A 307 0.29 18.58 -10.83
C PRO A 307 -0.99 19.21 -11.40
N PHE A 308 -1.68 18.49 -12.29
CA PHE A 308 -2.83 19.03 -13.03
C PHE A 308 -3.99 19.49 -12.12
N TRP A 309 -4.12 18.88 -10.94
CA TRP A 309 -5.22 19.08 -9.99
C TRP A 309 -5.03 20.25 -9.02
N GLN A 310 -3.86 20.91 -9.01
CA GLN A 310 -3.67 22.15 -8.25
C GLN A 310 -4.37 23.36 -8.89
#